data_AF-A0A1N7F6K3-F1
#
_entry.id   AF-A0A1N7F6K3-F1
#
_cell.length_a   1.000
_cell.length_b   1.000
_cell.length_c   1.000
_cell.angle_alpha   90.00
_cell.angle_beta   90.00
_cell.angle_gamma   90.00
#
_symmetry.space_group_name_H-M   'P 1'
#
loop_
_entity.id
_entity.type
_entity.pdbx_description
1 polymer ?
#
loop_
_entity_poly.entity_id
_entity_poly.type
_entity_poly.pdbx_seq_one_letter_code
_entity_poly.pdbx_strand_id
1 'polypeptide(L)'
;MAMDRFDIVAFTGFVGLVAASTVLEGIVVAAALGGFALSLSSWRLHAGRPWEAVAWLAWVGAAVVLVISPGETAFLLAFFGCLLVGLGLFFGSRLAVLPAVWRGEGDDTD
;
A
#
# COMPACT_ATOMS: atom_id res chain seq x y z
N MET A 1 7.69 -5.91 -18.66
CA MET A 1 7.26 -6.34 -17.30
C MET A 1 5.92 -7.02 -17.46
N ALA A 2 5.81 -8.31 -17.15
CA ALA A 2 4.51 -8.98 -17.11
C ALA A 2 3.75 -8.46 -15.89
N MET A 3 2.44 -8.21 -16.05
CA MET A 3 1.59 -7.78 -14.95
C MET A 3 1.40 -8.96 -13.99
N ASP A 4 1.88 -8.83 -12.76
CA ASP A 4 1.79 -9.88 -11.75
C ASP A 4 0.33 -10.07 -11.30
N ARG A 5 -0.02 -11.25 -10.80
CA ARG A 5 -1.37 -11.52 -10.26
C ARG A 5 -1.78 -10.50 -9.18
N PHE A 6 -0.82 -10.06 -8.36
CA PHE A 6 -1.05 -9.04 -7.34
C PHE A 6 -1.37 -7.66 -7.91
N ASP A 7 -0.80 -7.32 -9.07
CA ASP A 7 -1.08 -6.04 -9.74
C ASP A 7 -2.50 -6.05 -10.33
N ILE A 8 -2.96 -7.19 -10.86
CA ILE A 8 -4.33 -7.38 -11.34
C ILE A 8 -5.34 -7.22 -10.20
N VAL A 9 -5.10 -7.87 -9.05
CA VAL A 9 -6.02 -7.75 -7.91
C VAL A 9 -6.01 -6.33 -7.34
N ALA A 10 -4.84 -5.71 -7.23
CA ALA A 10 -4.71 -4.31 -6.81
C ALA A 10 -5.52 -3.38 -7.72
N PHE A 11 -5.38 -3.54 -9.04
CA PHE A 11 -6.11 -2.76 -10.03
C PHE A 11 -7.62 -3.00 -9.96
N THR A 12 -8.04 -4.26 -9.87
CA THR A 12 -9.46 -4.64 -9.83
C THR A 12 -10.14 -4.10 -8.58
N GLY A 13 -9.51 -4.23 -7.41
CA GLY A 13 -10.03 -3.68 -6.18
C GLY A 13 -10.08 -2.15 -6.19
N PHE A 14 -9.07 -1.49 -6.77
CA PHE A 14 -9.09 -0.03 -6.94
C PHE A 14 -10.24 0.44 -7.84
N VAL A 15 -10.48 -0.21 -8.99
CA VAL A 15 -11.62 0.08 -9.87
C VAL A 15 -12.95 -0.11 -9.14
N GLY A 16 -13.09 -1.20 -8.38
CA GLY A 16 -14.27 -1.43 -7.54
C GLY A 16 -14.47 -0.32 -6.50
N LEU A 17 -13.38 0.17 -5.91
CA LEU A 17 -13.43 1.23 -4.90
C LEU A 17 -13.83 2.59 -5.50
N VAL A 18 -13.33 2.91 -6.70
CA VAL A 18 -13.74 4.11 -7.45
C VAL A 18 -15.21 4.05 -7.86
N ALA A 19 -15.70 2.88 -8.27
CA ALA A 19 -17.12 2.71 -8.56
C ALA A 19 -17.96 2.90 -7.28
N ALA A 20 -17.54 2.29 -6.17
CA ALA A 20 -18.19 2.39 -4.88
C ALA A 20 -18.24 3.85 -4.35
N SER A 21 -17.21 4.65 -4.61
CA SER A 21 -17.16 6.05 -4.16
C SER A 21 -18.20 6.97 -4.81
N THR A 22 -18.87 6.52 -5.88
CA THR A 22 -19.96 7.28 -6.50
C THR A 22 -21.28 7.17 -5.73
N VAL A 23 -21.40 6.20 -4.80
CA VAL A 23 -22.64 5.89 -4.08
C VAL A 23 -22.44 5.91 -2.56
N LEU A 24 -21.23 5.58 -2.08
CA LEU A 24 -20.91 5.51 -0.66
C LEU A 24 -20.33 6.83 -0.13
N GLU A 25 -20.53 7.07 1.18
CA GLU A 25 -19.90 8.19 1.85
C GLU A 25 -18.38 8.06 1.89
N GLY A 26 -17.69 9.20 1.81
CA GLY A 26 -16.23 9.25 1.75
C GLY A 26 -15.53 8.52 2.90
N ILE A 27 -16.10 8.54 4.11
CA ILE A 27 -15.55 7.82 5.27
C ILE A 27 -15.60 6.30 5.06
N VAL A 28 -16.68 5.79 4.49
CA VAL A 28 -16.84 4.35 4.21
C VAL A 28 -15.88 3.91 3.11
N VAL A 29 -15.71 4.75 2.08
CA VAL A 29 -14.73 4.54 1.01
C VAL A 29 -13.31 4.54 1.57
N ALA A 30 -12.96 5.48 2.46
CA ALA A 30 -11.65 5.53 3.09
C ALA A 30 -11.38 4.30 3.96
N ALA A 31 -12.36 3.85 4.74
CA ALA A 31 -12.25 2.62 5.52
C ALA A 31 -12.05 1.38 4.62
N ALA A 32 -12.81 1.29 3.51
CA ALA A 32 -12.66 0.22 2.53
C ALA A 32 -11.28 0.25 1.86
N LEU A 33 -10.77 1.43 1.51
CA LEU A 33 -9.42 1.61 0.95
C LEU A 33 -8.36 1.12 1.95
N GLY A 34 -8.48 1.49 3.22
CA GLY A 34 -7.57 1.06 4.27
C GLY A 34 -7.58 -0.47 4.44
N GLY A 35 -8.76 -1.08 4.50
CA GLY A 35 -8.90 -2.54 4.58
C GLY A 35 -8.32 -3.27 3.36
N PHE A 36 -8.55 -2.73 2.16
CA PHE A 36 -8.00 -3.26 0.91
C PHE A 36 -6.47 -3.18 0.88
N ALA A 37 -5.90 -2.04 1.25
CA ALA A 37 -4.46 -1.85 1.33
C ALA A 37 -3.83 -2.79 2.37
N LEU A 38 -4.46 -2.99 3.54
CA LEU A 38 -4.01 -3.99 4.54
C LEU A 38 -4.00 -5.41 3.99
N SER A 39 -5.03 -5.80 3.24
CA SER A 39 -5.11 -7.12 2.62
C SER A 39 -3.96 -7.34 1.62
N LEU A 40 -3.68 -6.34 0.77
CA LEU A 40 -2.55 -6.40 -0.16
C LEU A 40 -1.20 -6.43 0.55
N SER A 41 -1.04 -5.66 1.64
CA SER A 41 0.17 -5.71 2.45
C SER A 41 0.45 -7.13 2.98
N SER A 42 -0.58 -7.81 3.51
CA SER A 42 -0.46 -9.18 4.00
C SER A 42 -0.02 -10.14 2.89
N TRP A 43 -0.62 -10.05 1.71
CA TRP A 43 -0.25 -10.92 0.59
C TRP A 43 1.17 -10.68 0.09
N ARG A 44 1.63 -9.42 0.06
CA ARG A 44 3.00 -9.09 -0.38
C ARG A 44 4.06 -9.48 0.65
N LEU A 45 3.71 -9.43 1.94
CA LEU A 45 4.52 -10.01 3.01
C LEU A 45 4.71 -11.52 2.79
N HIS A 46 3.62 -12.26 2.56
CA HIS A 46 3.69 -13.70 2.28
C HIS A 46 4.41 -14.05 0.97
N ALA A 47 4.38 -13.15 -0.01
CA ALA A 47 5.09 -13.32 -1.29
C ALA A 47 6.59 -12.95 -1.22
N GLY A 48 7.15 -12.65 -0.03
CA GLY A 48 8.55 -12.27 0.12
C GLY A 48 8.90 -10.89 -0.43
N ARG A 49 7.91 -9.98 -0.55
CA ARG A 49 8.05 -8.61 -1.09
C ARG A 49 7.80 -7.58 0.02
N PRO A 50 8.69 -7.46 1.01
CA PRO A 50 8.41 -6.72 2.24
C PRO A 50 8.34 -5.21 2.05
N TRP A 51 9.21 -4.64 1.21
CA TRP A 51 9.20 -3.21 0.92
C TRP A 51 7.88 -2.75 0.31
N GLU A 52 7.30 -3.59 -0.53
CA GLU A 52 6.00 -3.30 -1.10
C GLU A 52 4.89 -3.45 -0.06
N ALA A 53 4.98 -4.44 0.83
CA ALA A 53 4.03 -4.54 1.94
C ALA A 53 4.07 -3.29 2.84
N VAL A 54 5.25 -2.76 3.15
CA VAL A 54 5.39 -1.50 3.90
C VAL A 54 4.86 -0.31 3.10
N ALA A 55 5.06 -0.29 1.78
CA ALA A 55 4.47 0.73 0.91
C ALA A 55 2.93 0.76 1.01
N TRP A 56 2.29 -0.42 0.93
CA TRP A 56 0.84 -0.53 1.08
C TRP A 56 0.38 -0.20 2.50
N LEU A 57 1.14 -0.55 3.53
CA LEU A 57 0.87 -0.13 4.92
C LEU A 57 0.93 1.39 5.09
N ALA A 58 1.87 2.07 4.43
CA ALA A 58 1.91 3.54 4.46
C ALA A 58 0.61 4.14 3.86
N TRP A 59 0.06 3.54 2.80
CA TRP A 59 -1.22 3.97 2.23
C TRP A 59 -2.43 3.66 3.12
N VAL A 60 -2.37 2.63 3.97
CA VAL A 60 -3.35 2.44 5.06
C VAL A 60 -3.31 3.64 6.00
N GLY A 61 -2.12 4.11 6.37
CA GLY A 61 -1.95 5.32 7.18
C GLY A 61 -2.63 6.54 6.55
N ALA A 62 -2.45 6.75 5.25
CA ALA A 62 -3.13 7.83 4.52
C ALA A 62 -4.67 7.68 4.57
N ALA A 63 -5.19 6.46 4.42
CA ALA A 63 -6.62 6.18 4.54
C ALA A 63 -7.16 6.44 5.95
N VAL A 64 -6.41 6.09 7.00
CA VAL A 64 -6.78 6.35 8.40
C VAL A 64 -6.83 7.85 8.70
N VAL A 65 -5.91 8.65 8.14
CA VAL A 65 -5.91 10.11 8.30
C VAL A 65 -7.17 10.74 7.72
N LEU A 66 -7.70 10.22 6.61
CA LEU A 66 -8.99 10.64 6.06
C LEU A 66 -10.16 10.39 7.01
N VAL A 67 -10.11 9.30 7.80
CA VAL A 67 -11.18 8.93 8.73
C VAL A 67 -11.10 9.73 10.03
N ILE A 68 -9.90 9.88 10.60
CA ILE A 68 -9.70 10.58 11.87
C ILE A 68 -9.79 12.10 11.69
N SER A 69 -9.47 12.61 10.49
CA SER A 69 -9.46 14.03 10.16
C SER A 69 -8.78 14.88 11.25
N PRO A 70 -7.49 14.62 11.57
CA PRO A 70 -6.77 15.45 12.52
C PRO A 70 -6.72 16.91 12.03
N GLY A 71 -6.43 17.86 12.93
CA GLY A 71 -6.36 19.29 12.57
C GLY A 71 -5.49 19.55 11.32
N GLU A 72 -5.78 20.65 10.61
CA GLU A 72 -5.36 20.91 9.23
C GLU A 72 -3.86 20.62 8.93
N THR A 73 -2.94 21.12 9.76
CA THR A 73 -1.49 20.89 9.58
C THR A 73 -1.12 19.42 9.78
N ALA A 74 -1.70 18.75 10.78
CA ALA A 74 -1.45 17.35 11.07
C ALA A 74 -2.03 16.44 9.98
N PHE A 75 -3.19 16.81 9.42
CA PHE A 75 -3.77 16.14 8.26
C PHE A 75 -2.83 16.18 7.07
N LEU A 76 -2.35 17.37 6.69
CA LEU A 76 -1.45 17.52 5.54
C LEU A 76 -0.16 16.70 5.71
N LEU A 77 0.49 16.82 6.87
CA LEU A 77 1.71 16.07 7.16
C LEU A 77 1.49 14.57 7.13
N ALA A 78 0.47 14.07 7.82
CA ALA A 78 0.23 12.64 7.93
C ALA A 78 -0.25 12.04 6.59
N PHE A 79 -1.18 12.72 5.91
CA PHE A 79 -1.70 12.26 4.63
C PHE A 79 -0.62 12.26 3.54
N PHE A 80 0.02 13.39 3.27
CA PHE A 80 1.03 13.48 2.22
C PHE A 80 2.31 12.74 2.59
N GLY A 81 2.70 12.73 3.87
CA GLY A 81 3.83 11.93 4.35
C GLY A 81 3.63 10.44 4.08
N CYS A 82 2.47 9.89 4.48
CA CYS A 82 2.12 8.50 4.20
C CYS A 82 2.05 8.19 2.70
N LEU A 83 1.50 9.11 1.89
CA LEU A 83 1.36 8.93 0.46
C LEU A 83 2.73 8.91 -0.25
N LEU A 84 3.61 9.86 0.06
CA LEU A 84 4.96 9.94 -0.48
C LEU A 84 5.85 8.78 -0.03
N VAL A 85 5.76 8.38 1.24
CA VAL A 85 6.49 7.22 1.76
C VAL A 85 6.04 5.95 1.03
N GLY A 86 4.73 5.72 0.90
CA GLY A 86 4.22 4.56 0.17
C GLY A 86 4.67 4.56 -1.30
N LEU A 87 4.59 5.71 -1.97
CA LEU A 87 5.05 5.85 -3.35
C LEU A 87 6.55 5.58 -3.50
N GLY A 88 7.37 6.16 -2.63
CA GLY A 88 8.82 5.98 -2.63
C GLY A 88 9.24 4.54 -2.39
N LEU A 89 8.61 3.86 -1.45
CA LEU A 89 8.88 2.44 -1.16
C LEU A 89 8.42 1.52 -2.31
N PHE A 90 7.27 1.81 -2.92
CA PHE A 90 6.76 1.04 -4.05
C PHE A 90 7.67 1.19 -5.28
N PHE A 91 8.09 2.41 -5.62
CA PHE A 91 9.01 2.61 -6.75
C PHE A 91 10.42 2.10 -6.43
N GLY A 92 10.92 2.34 -5.21
CA GLY A 92 12.23 1.87 -4.79
C GLY A 92 12.36 0.34 -4.82
N SER A 93 11.29 -0.37 -4.45
CA SER A 93 11.25 -1.84 -4.55
C SER A 93 11.19 -2.32 -6.00
N ARG A 94 10.44 -1.66 -6.89
CA ARG A 94 10.36 -2.00 -8.31
C ARG A 94 11.65 -1.73 -9.09
N LEU A 95 12.37 -0.68 -8.71
CA LEU A 95 13.65 -0.30 -9.31
C LEU A 95 14.84 -1.08 -8.74
N ALA A 96 14.60 -2.06 -7.85
CA ALA A 96 15.63 -2.81 -7.13
C ALA A 96 16.64 -1.92 -6.38
N VAL A 97 16.24 -0.70 -6.01
CA VAL A 97 17.05 0.25 -5.24
C VAL A 97 17.09 -0.14 -3.75
N LEU A 98 16.06 -0.86 -3.28
CA LEU A 98 15.95 -1.27 -1.89
C LEU A 98 16.64 -2.63 -1.66
N PRO A 99 17.38 -2.79 -0.54
CA PRO A 99 18.13 -4.01 -0.26
C PRO A 99 17.19 -5.19 -0.05
N ALA A 100 17.62 -6.39 -0.43
CA ALA A 100 16.81 -7.59 -0.25
C ALA A 100 16.89 -8.10 1.20
N VAL A 101 16.17 -7.45 2.11
CA VAL A 101 16.25 -7.72 3.57
C VAL A 101 15.67 -9.09 3.96
N TRP A 102 14.92 -9.75 3.07
CA TRP A 102 14.19 -10.99 3.37
C TRP A 102 14.52 -12.17 2.44
N ARG A 103 15.61 -12.07 1.67
CA ARG A 103 16.23 -13.29 1.10
C ARG A 103 16.95 -13.95 2.25
N GLY A 104 16.43 -15.07 2.74
CA GLY A 104 17.10 -15.84 3.78
C GLY A 104 18.53 -16.20 3.36
N GLU A 105 19.46 -16.13 4.31
CA GLU A 105 20.73 -16.84 4.30
C GLU A 105 20.46 -18.35 4.15
N GLY A 106 20.22 -18.80 2.94
CA GLY A 106 19.82 -20.17 2.65
C GLY A 106 20.07 -20.60 1.21
N ASP A 107 21.00 -19.94 0.51
CA ASP A 107 21.51 -20.40 -0.78
C ASP A 107 23.04 -20.19 -0.84
N ASP A 108 23.71 -20.43 0.29
CA ASP A 108 25.14 -20.74 0.33
C ASP A 108 25.27 -22.27 0.47
N THR A 109 24.89 -22.99 -0.58
CA THR A 109 25.39 -24.34 -0.83
C THR A 109 25.97 -24.36 -2.23
N ASP A 110 27.24 -23.98 -2.34
CA ASP A 110 28.24 -24.61 -3.20
C ASP A 110 29.66 -24.25 -2.71
#